data_AF-A0A397BJ14-F1
#
_entry.id   AF-A0A397BJ14-F1
#
_cell.length_a   1.000
_cell.length_b   1.000
_cell.length_c   1.000
_cell.angle_alpha   90.00
_cell.angle_beta   90.00
_cell.angle_gamma   90.00
#
_symmetry.space_group_name_H-M   'P 1'
#
loop_
_entity.id
_entity.type
_entity.pdbx_description
1 polymer ?
#
loop_
_entity_poly.entity_id
_entity_poly.type
_entity_poly.pdbx_seq_one_letter_code
_entity_poly.pdbx_strand_id
1 'polypeptide(L)'
;MSALYAEAAGVLEGLFRRSGGLKTLTYADKIKSKRNCFALVCQTLRYKPLLDELIAAVPDLAKHLKKSAKAGKPDKADAKKAKHVTAPSHQALFYIAIYDLLFGKDKKIQGGGFVKKTVLLHANALKSAVVRMKIKAKVKTDEDLLPEENRMTPKLPRYARINTLRATDISDTSDLAIVRSSLGFTADLPVSVDPHVGDILMFPPGTELHTHDSVTSGKLILQDKASCFPAFVLHGERGADDFGDVIDACAAPGNKTGHAAMLVARKQSASVRPIRVFAFDRSSPRLDLLKRRMAAAGADGIVEPCLASFLDVDVHDERYQHVRSILLDPSCSGSGMSNRLDHLLELSAMQQENDVEQEHQVEPNDTAARLQALADFQLEALVKAFSFPQVRRVSYSTCSIFETENEHVVVAALAANPAFKLVKCLPTWPRRGVVVPGLTEQDADCLVRANGLEDGTNGFFVAYFERKGEVHGQEASVKRPREKTQAQKDRKKRKRNKKADNVAAGGGGQVAADDDE
;
A
#
# COMPACT_ATOMS: atom_id res chain seq x y z
N MET A 1 25.09 32.78 5.26
CA MET A 1 23.93 31.87 5.39
C MET A 1 24.42 30.57 6.04
N SER A 2 23.62 29.91 6.89
CA SER A 2 24.01 28.59 7.43
C SER A 2 24.08 27.56 6.30
N ALA A 3 25.10 26.70 6.28
CA ALA A 3 25.23 25.63 5.27
C ALA A 3 24.01 24.70 5.28
N LEU A 4 23.50 24.37 6.47
CA LEU A 4 22.29 23.57 6.65
C LEU A 4 21.04 24.24 6.04
N TYR A 5 20.92 25.56 6.17
CA TYR A 5 19.77 26.28 5.60
C TYR A 5 19.82 26.34 4.09
N ALA A 6 21.02 26.48 3.51
CA ALA A 6 21.19 26.44 2.06
C ALA A 6 20.83 25.05 1.51
N GLU A 7 21.29 23.98 2.17
CA GLU A 7 20.94 22.59 1.83
C GLU A 7 19.43 22.35 1.93
N ALA A 8 18.81 22.70 3.06
CA ALA A 8 17.39 22.52 3.30
C ALA A 8 16.52 23.37 2.35
N ALA A 9 16.94 24.60 2.05
CA ALA A 9 16.25 25.44 1.08
C ALA A 9 16.34 24.88 -0.33
N GLY A 10 17.50 24.36 -0.74
CA GLY A 10 17.65 23.71 -2.04
C GLY A 10 16.74 22.48 -2.20
N VAL A 11 16.58 21.69 -1.13
CA VAL A 11 15.65 20.56 -1.09
C VAL A 11 14.20 21.04 -1.17
N LEU A 12 13.82 22.02 -0.36
CA LEU A 12 12.46 22.56 -0.32
C LEU A 12 12.08 23.29 -1.64
N GLU A 13 13.03 23.97 -2.28
CA GLU A 13 12.85 24.50 -3.63
C GLU A 13 12.67 23.40 -4.67
N GLY A 14 13.46 22.32 -4.60
CA GLY A 14 13.27 21.17 -5.47
C GLY A 14 11.87 20.58 -5.32
N LEU A 15 11.34 20.52 -4.10
CA LEU A 15 9.95 20.10 -3.85
C LEU A 15 8.93 21.09 -4.42
N PHE A 16 9.12 22.40 -4.22
CA PHE A 16 8.22 23.42 -4.79
C PHE A 16 8.23 23.42 -6.32
N ARG A 17 9.40 23.20 -6.93
CA ARG A 17 9.60 23.07 -8.38
C ARG A 17 9.29 21.65 -8.90
N ARG A 18 8.87 20.74 -8.02
CA ARG A 18 8.54 19.34 -8.37
C ARG A 18 9.68 18.58 -9.06
N SER A 19 10.94 18.93 -8.78
CA SER A 19 12.13 18.37 -9.44
C SER A 19 12.59 17.01 -8.86
N GLY A 20 11.77 16.36 -8.02
CA GLY A 20 12.08 15.10 -7.36
C GLY A 20 11.52 15.03 -5.93
N GLY A 21 11.48 13.82 -5.36
CA GLY A 21 10.94 13.62 -4.02
C GLY A 21 11.88 13.95 -2.88
N LEU A 22 11.32 14.20 -1.70
CA LEU A 22 12.08 14.68 -0.54
C LEU A 22 13.26 13.76 -0.20
N LYS A 23 13.09 12.43 -0.20
CA LYS A 23 14.18 11.46 0.06
C LYS A 23 15.23 11.57 -1.05
N THR A 24 14.83 11.52 -2.31
CA THR A 24 15.76 11.66 -3.45
C THR A 24 16.57 12.95 -3.38
N LEU A 25 15.90 14.08 -3.09
CA LEU A 25 16.54 15.39 -2.99
C LEU A 25 17.44 15.52 -1.75
N THR A 26 17.04 14.95 -0.61
CA THR A 26 17.80 15.06 0.65
C THR A 26 18.97 14.09 0.71
N TYR A 27 18.86 12.92 0.10
CA TYR A 27 19.91 11.89 0.10
C TYR A 27 20.87 12.02 -1.08
N ALA A 28 20.65 12.95 -2.00
CA ALA A 28 21.58 13.30 -3.06
C ALA A 28 22.98 13.66 -2.50
N ASP A 29 24.03 13.31 -3.23
CA ASP A 29 25.43 13.43 -2.76
C ASP A 29 25.84 14.87 -2.43
N LYS A 30 25.16 15.85 -3.01
CA LYS A 30 25.36 17.27 -2.72
C LYS A 30 24.95 17.71 -1.30
N ILE A 31 24.16 16.91 -0.60
CA ILE A 31 23.69 17.21 0.76
C ILE A 31 24.62 16.57 1.78
N LYS A 32 25.35 17.40 2.54
CA LYS A 32 26.27 16.91 3.57
C LYS A 32 25.53 16.54 4.85
N SER A 33 24.58 17.39 5.27
CA SER A 33 23.88 17.21 6.55
C SER A 33 22.57 16.44 6.41
N LYS A 34 22.58 15.25 5.77
CA LYS A 34 21.37 14.53 5.33
C LYS A 34 20.28 14.42 6.41
N ARG A 35 20.62 13.97 7.64
CA ARG A 35 19.65 13.80 8.74
C ARG A 35 19.04 15.14 9.22
N ASN A 36 19.88 16.14 9.44
CA ASN A 36 19.44 17.44 9.95
C ASN A 36 18.66 18.22 8.88
N CYS A 37 19.11 18.13 7.63
CA CYS A 37 18.44 18.69 6.47
C CYS A 37 17.05 18.07 6.31
N PHE A 38 16.97 16.74 6.35
CA PHE A 38 15.70 16.02 6.31
C PHE A 38 14.77 16.52 7.41
N ALA A 39 15.19 16.46 8.68
CA ALA A 39 14.38 16.86 9.82
C ALA A 39 13.86 18.31 9.72
N LEU A 40 14.71 19.26 9.30
CA LEU A 40 14.35 20.67 9.16
C LEU A 40 13.32 20.88 8.05
N VAL A 41 13.52 20.24 6.89
CA VAL A 41 12.56 20.33 5.78
C VAL A 41 11.22 19.68 6.17
N CYS A 42 11.24 18.56 6.89
CA CYS A 42 10.03 17.88 7.38
C CYS A 42 9.19 18.79 8.27
N GLN A 43 9.81 19.40 9.28
CA GLN A 43 9.10 20.28 10.19
C GLN A 43 8.63 21.56 9.49
N THR A 44 9.43 22.12 8.59
CA THR A 44 9.02 23.28 7.79
C THR A 44 7.77 22.96 6.96
N LEU A 45 7.70 21.77 6.35
CA LEU A 45 6.54 21.31 5.59
C LEU A 45 5.32 21.03 6.48
N ARG A 46 5.51 20.46 7.67
CA ARG A 46 4.45 20.24 8.67
C ARG A 46 3.77 21.55 9.06
N TYR A 47 4.54 22.64 9.20
CA TYR A 47 4.02 23.95 9.56
C TYR A 47 3.60 24.79 8.36
N LYS A 48 3.80 24.34 7.11
CA LYS A 48 3.58 25.14 5.91
C LYS A 48 2.19 25.82 5.84
N PRO A 49 1.05 25.14 6.11
CA PRO A 49 -0.26 25.80 6.07
C PRO A 49 -0.35 27.00 7.02
N LEU A 50 0.16 26.84 8.24
CA LEU A 50 0.23 27.92 9.22
C LEU A 50 1.22 29.02 8.80
N LEU A 51 2.35 28.64 8.20
CA LEU A 51 3.32 29.61 7.67
C LEU A 51 2.73 30.45 6.54
N ASP A 52 1.92 29.85 5.65
CA ASP A 52 1.21 30.56 4.57
C ASP A 52 0.27 31.62 5.15
N GLU A 53 -0.53 31.25 6.15
CA GLU A 53 -1.43 32.18 6.86
C GLU A 53 -0.66 33.29 7.59
N LEU A 54 0.45 32.95 8.26
CA LEU A 54 1.28 33.92 8.99
C LEU A 54 1.93 34.93 8.05
N ILE A 55 2.43 34.47 6.91
CA ILE A 55 2.98 35.34 5.88
C ILE A 55 1.88 36.26 5.33
N ALA A 56 0.69 35.73 5.05
CA ALA A 56 -0.44 36.53 4.58
C ALA A 56 -0.88 37.59 5.61
N ALA A 57 -0.80 37.27 6.90
CA ALA A 57 -1.10 38.19 8.01
C ALA A 57 -0.06 39.30 8.21
N VAL A 58 1.08 39.26 7.52
CA VAL A 58 2.13 40.30 7.57
C VAL A 58 2.40 40.81 6.14
N PRO A 59 1.60 41.78 5.64
CA PRO A 59 1.61 42.17 4.22
C PRO A 59 2.98 42.61 3.67
N ASP A 60 3.80 43.29 4.48
CA ASP A 60 5.13 43.74 4.03
C ASP A 60 6.10 42.57 3.84
N LEU A 61 6.03 41.56 4.72
CA LEU A 61 6.79 40.32 4.54
C LEU A 61 6.29 39.54 3.30
N ALA A 62 4.98 39.50 3.07
CA ALA A 62 4.39 38.88 1.88
C ALA A 62 4.86 39.57 0.58
N LYS A 63 5.02 40.91 0.58
CA LYS A 63 5.60 41.65 -0.56
C LYS A 63 7.04 41.24 -0.85
N HIS A 64 7.88 41.09 0.18
CA HIS A 64 9.26 40.63 0.02
C HIS A 64 9.33 39.20 -0.55
N LEU A 65 8.43 38.32 -0.09
CA LEU A 65 8.33 36.96 -0.60
C LEU A 65 7.89 36.92 -2.07
N LYS A 66 6.87 37.70 -2.44
CA LYS A 66 6.38 37.83 -3.84
C LYS A 66 7.46 38.40 -4.78
N LYS A 67 8.24 39.37 -4.32
CA LYS A 67 9.38 39.92 -5.09
C LYS A 67 10.48 38.88 -5.28
N SER A 68 10.80 38.11 -4.23
CA SER A 68 11.79 37.04 -4.32
C SER A 68 11.38 35.88 -5.22
N ALA A 69 10.08 35.55 -5.27
CA ALA A 69 9.57 34.51 -6.15
C ALA A 69 9.62 34.91 -7.64
N LYS A 70 9.53 36.21 -7.95
CA LYS A 70 9.66 36.74 -9.32
C LYS A 70 11.11 36.80 -9.83
N ALA A 71 12.07 37.07 -8.94
CA ALA A 71 13.50 37.16 -9.29
C ALA A 71 14.15 35.82 -9.69
N GLY A 72 13.46 34.69 -9.43
CA GLY A 72 13.90 33.36 -9.85
C GLY A 72 13.34 32.88 -11.20
N LYS A 73 12.55 33.70 -11.91
CA LYS A 73 12.02 33.35 -13.24
C LYS A 73 13.02 33.73 -14.34
N PRO A 74 13.37 32.83 -15.27
CA PRO A 74 14.12 33.21 -16.47
C PRO A 74 13.26 34.09 -17.37
N ASP A 75 13.86 35.10 -17.99
CA ASP A 75 13.20 35.90 -19.03
C ASP A 75 12.86 35.01 -20.24
N LYS A 76 11.69 35.26 -20.86
CA LYS A 76 11.18 34.48 -22.01
C LYS A 76 12.13 34.44 -23.22
N ALA A 77 13.17 35.28 -23.26
CA ALA A 77 14.14 35.35 -24.34
C ALA A 77 15.31 34.36 -24.22
N ASP A 78 15.60 33.82 -23.01
CA ASP A 78 16.82 33.03 -22.75
C ASP A 78 16.58 31.54 -22.49
N ALA A 79 15.36 31.04 -22.73
CA ALA A 79 14.97 29.66 -22.45
C ALA A 79 15.71 28.58 -23.28
N LYS A 80 16.47 28.96 -24.32
CA LYS A 80 17.18 28.00 -25.20
C LYS A 80 18.67 27.78 -24.86
N LYS A 81 19.26 28.47 -23.88
CA LYS A 81 20.71 28.34 -23.58
C LYS A 81 21.12 28.13 -22.12
N ALA A 82 20.20 28.12 -21.16
CA ALA A 82 20.57 27.95 -19.75
C ALA A 82 20.61 26.46 -19.32
N LYS A 83 21.67 25.72 -19.70
CA LYS A 83 22.12 24.57 -18.91
C LYS A 83 22.84 25.12 -17.66
N HIS A 84 22.26 24.86 -16.49
CA HIS A 84 22.79 25.06 -15.12
C HIS A 84 22.58 26.42 -14.40
N VAL A 85 21.90 26.30 -13.25
CA VAL A 85 21.85 27.18 -12.06
C VAL A 85 21.20 28.57 -12.23
N THR A 86 19.87 28.60 -12.26
CA THR A 86 19.10 29.79 -11.81
C THR A 86 19.31 29.99 -10.30
N ALA A 87 19.58 31.22 -9.85
CA ALA A 87 19.72 31.53 -8.43
C ALA A 87 18.54 30.99 -7.60
N PRO A 88 18.78 30.41 -6.41
CA PRO A 88 17.72 29.85 -5.58
C PRO A 88 16.71 30.93 -5.19
N SER A 89 15.42 30.63 -5.37
CA SER A 89 14.35 31.50 -4.90
C SER A 89 14.43 31.57 -3.38
N HIS A 90 14.66 32.76 -2.80
CA HIS A 90 14.72 32.88 -1.34
C HIS A 90 13.42 32.47 -0.64
N GLN A 91 12.33 32.17 -1.37
CA GLN A 91 11.08 31.65 -0.84
C GLN A 91 11.30 30.51 0.14
N ALA A 92 12.03 29.44 -0.23
CA ALA A 92 12.26 28.31 0.67
C ALA A 92 13.02 28.71 1.93
N LEU A 93 14.00 29.61 1.80
CA LEU A 93 14.74 30.16 2.94
C LEU A 93 13.85 30.98 3.88
N PHE A 94 12.88 31.72 3.36
CA PHE A 94 11.90 32.43 4.18
C PHE A 94 11.05 31.45 4.99
N TYR A 95 10.53 30.37 4.40
CA TYR A 95 9.76 29.36 5.14
C TYR A 95 10.60 28.75 6.28
N ILE A 96 11.82 28.31 5.98
CA ILE A 96 12.74 27.71 6.96
C ILE A 96 13.06 28.71 8.08
N ALA A 97 13.39 29.96 7.73
CA ALA A 97 13.75 30.98 8.71
C ALA A 97 12.57 31.39 9.60
N ILE A 98 11.35 31.51 9.05
CA ILE A 98 10.15 31.82 9.84
C ILE A 98 9.81 30.65 10.75
N TYR A 99 9.88 29.41 10.25
CA TYR A 99 9.69 28.20 11.06
C TYR A 99 10.67 28.17 12.25
N ASP A 100 11.98 28.28 12.00
CA ASP A 100 12.98 28.20 13.06
C ASP A 100 12.90 29.36 14.07
N LEU A 101 12.45 30.55 13.64
CA LEU A 101 12.22 31.69 14.53
C LEU A 101 11.03 31.48 15.47
N LEU A 102 9.92 30.94 14.96
CA LEU A 102 8.66 30.87 15.70
C LEU A 102 8.49 29.53 16.45
N PHE A 103 8.82 28.44 15.78
CA PHE A 103 8.47 27.07 16.18
C PHE A 103 9.69 26.16 16.35
N GLY A 104 10.85 26.54 15.82
CA GLY A 104 12.10 25.78 16.01
C GLY A 104 12.51 25.69 17.48
N LYS A 105 13.25 24.61 17.82
CA LYS A 105 13.66 24.30 19.20
C LYS A 105 14.36 25.48 19.90
N ASP A 106 15.24 26.17 19.17
CA ASP A 106 16.04 27.29 19.70
C ASP A 106 15.39 28.67 19.47
N LYS A 107 14.26 28.72 18.74
CA LYS A 107 13.54 29.95 18.33
C LYS A 107 14.46 31.03 17.74
N LYS A 108 15.45 30.60 16.94
CA LYS A 108 16.53 31.43 16.40
C LYS A 108 16.87 31.04 14.98
N ILE A 109 17.13 32.06 14.17
CA ILE A 109 17.54 31.90 12.77
C ILE A 109 19.06 31.70 12.70
N GLN A 110 19.50 30.57 12.17
CA GLN A 110 20.93 30.26 11.99
C GLN A 110 21.56 31.06 10.84
N GLY A 111 22.83 31.44 11.02
CA GLY A 111 23.60 32.18 10.01
C GLY A 111 23.19 33.67 9.89
N GLY A 112 23.32 34.21 8.67
CA GLY A 112 23.11 35.63 8.34
C GLY A 112 22.77 35.84 6.86
N GLY A 113 22.39 37.07 6.50
CA GLY A 113 22.03 37.47 5.14
C GLY A 113 20.74 38.27 5.06
N PHE A 114 20.31 38.57 3.82
CA PHE A 114 19.08 39.32 3.53
C PHE A 114 17.85 38.72 4.21
N VAL A 115 17.60 37.42 4.00
CA VAL A 115 16.42 36.71 4.55
C VAL A 115 16.34 36.84 6.08
N LYS A 116 17.45 36.62 6.80
CA LYS A 116 17.47 36.76 8.27
C LYS A 116 17.14 38.20 8.70
N LYS A 117 17.75 39.20 8.06
CA LYS A 117 17.47 40.62 8.38
C LYS A 117 15.99 40.96 8.17
N THR A 118 15.42 40.54 7.05
CA THR A 118 14.01 40.77 6.73
C THR A 118 13.06 40.05 7.69
N VAL A 119 13.30 38.77 8.00
CA VAL A 119 12.45 38.02 8.95
C VAL A 119 12.55 38.62 10.37
N LEU A 120 13.74 39.01 10.81
CA LEU A 120 13.92 39.65 12.13
C LEU A 120 13.25 41.03 12.21
N LEU A 121 13.26 41.82 11.14
CA LEU A 121 12.54 43.10 11.07
C LEU A 121 11.04 42.93 11.35
N HIS A 122 10.46 41.82 10.89
CA HIS A 122 9.03 41.52 11.07
C HIS A 122 8.75 40.52 12.21
N ALA A 123 9.73 40.20 13.06
CA ALA A 123 9.59 39.15 14.09
C ALA A 123 8.46 39.44 15.08
N ASN A 124 8.31 40.70 15.51
CA ASN A 124 7.24 41.09 16.44
C ASN A 124 5.86 40.94 15.79
N ALA A 125 5.71 41.37 14.54
CA ALA A 125 4.46 41.23 13.80
C ALA A 125 4.05 39.77 13.62
N LEU A 126 5.02 38.89 13.28
CA LEU A 126 4.81 37.44 13.17
C LEU A 126 4.39 36.83 14.51
N LYS A 127 5.09 37.15 15.61
CA LYS A 127 4.73 36.66 16.96
C LYS A 127 3.32 37.11 17.37
N SER A 128 2.98 38.37 17.13
CA SER A 128 1.62 38.88 17.38
C SER A 128 0.57 38.19 16.51
N ALA A 129 0.89 37.86 15.25
CA ALA A 129 -0.01 37.11 14.38
C ALA A 129 -0.30 35.70 14.93
N VAL A 130 0.73 34.97 15.39
CA VAL A 130 0.55 33.65 16.06
C VAL A 130 -0.38 33.78 17.26
N VAL A 131 -0.21 34.80 18.11
CA VAL A 131 -1.08 35.02 19.27
C VAL A 131 -2.53 35.28 18.85
N ARG A 132 -2.76 36.15 17.85
CA ARG A 132 -4.11 36.43 17.33
C ARG A 132 -4.77 35.17 16.78
N MET A 133 -4.01 34.34 16.06
CA MET A 133 -4.49 33.07 15.53
C MET A 133 -4.89 32.11 16.66
N LYS A 134 -4.09 31.99 17.73
CA LYS A 134 -4.42 31.16 18.90
C LYS A 134 -5.70 31.60 19.59
N ILE A 135 -5.87 32.91 19.78
CA ILE A 135 -7.08 33.49 20.36
C ILE A 135 -8.30 33.18 19.48
N LYS A 136 -8.18 33.40 18.16
CA LYS A 136 -9.25 33.14 17.20
C LYS A 136 -9.67 31.66 17.17
N ALA A 137 -8.68 30.76 17.17
CA ALA A 137 -8.90 29.32 17.17
C ALA A 137 -9.26 28.75 18.56
N LYS A 138 -9.21 29.57 19.63
CA LYS A 138 -9.43 29.17 21.03
C LYS A 138 -8.49 28.05 21.50
N VAL A 139 -7.23 28.10 21.07
CA VAL A 139 -6.21 27.09 21.40
C VAL A 139 -5.09 27.66 22.27
N LYS A 140 -4.38 26.78 22.99
CA LYS A 140 -3.33 27.17 23.95
C LYS A 140 -1.92 27.03 23.37
N THR A 141 -1.65 25.97 22.62
CA THR A 141 -0.31 25.71 22.08
C THR A 141 -0.19 26.15 20.63
N ASP A 142 1.05 26.31 20.16
CA ASP A 142 1.33 26.60 18.75
C ASP A 142 1.02 25.38 17.85
N GLU A 143 1.16 24.17 18.38
CA GLU A 143 0.84 22.93 17.67
C GLU A 143 -0.66 22.81 17.39
N ASP A 144 -1.50 23.25 18.32
CA ASP A 144 -2.97 23.28 18.15
C ASP A 144 -3.45 24.21 17.03
N LEU A 145 -2.58 25.05 16.44
CA LEU A 145 -2.90 25.82 15.24
C LEU A 145 -2.77 25.02 13.95
N LEU A 146 -2.05 23.90 13.97
CA LEU A 146 -1.88 23.07 12.78
C LEU A 146 -3.19 22.36 12.41
N PRO A 147 -3.40 21.92 11.17
CA PRO A 147 -4.48 20.97 10.86
C PRO A 147 -4.38 19.72 11.73
N GLU A 148 -5.49 19.05 12.06
CA GLU A 148 -5.52 17.87 12.96
C GLU A 148 -4.55 16.77 12.50
N GLU A 149 -4.51 16.51 11.19
CA GLU A 149 -3.58 15.60 10.50
C GLU A 149 -2.09 15.95 10.71
N ASN A 150 -1.78 17.22 10.97
CA ASN A 150 -0.43 17.70 11.23
C ASN A 150 -0.12 17.79 12.73
N ARG A 151 -1.14 17.76 13.59
CA ARG A 151 -1.01 17.72 15.06
C ARG A 151 -0.63 16.32 15.52
N MET A 152 -1.36 15.32 15.02
CA MET A 152 -1.12 13.92 15.34
C MET A 152 -0.11 13.34 14.37
N THR A 153 1.14 13.15 14.80
CA THR A 153 1.96 12.09 14.20
C THR A 153 1.57 10.82 14.93
N PRO A 154 0.64 9.98 14.40
CA PRO A 154 0.29 8.76 15.10
C PRO A 154 1.58 7.99 15.33
N LYS A 155 1.82 7.63 16.59
CA LYS A 155 2.91 6.74 16.98
C LYS A 155 2.50 5.35 16.53
N LEU A 156 2.56 5.14 15.21
CA LEU A 156 2.23 3.86 14.62
C LEU A 156 3.23 2.82 15.12
N PRO A 157 2.77 1.60 15.43
CA PRO A 157 3.65 0.46 15.60
C PRO A 157 4.59 0.33 14.41
N ARG A 158 5.81 -0.13 14.68
CA ARG A 158 6.72 -0.53 13.61
C ARG A 158 6.30 -1.92 13.16
N TYR A 159 5.91 -2.06 11.90
CA TYR A 159 5.55 -3.35 11.30
C TYR A 159 6.73 -3.93 10.52
N ALA A 160 6.92 -5.24 10.63
CA ALA A 160 7.82 -6.01 9.79
C ALA A 160 7.14 -7.32 9.39
N ARG A 161 7.18 -7.66 8.10
CA ARG A 161 6.67 -8.92 7.57
C ARG A 161 7.77 -9.97 7.60
N ILE A 162 7.47 -11.15 8.13
CA ILE A 162 8.30 -12.34 8.06
C ILE A 162 8.35 -12.80 6.60
N ASN A 163 9.56 -12.98 6.09
CA ASN A 163 9.79 -13.49 4.75
C ASN A 163 10.16 -14.98 4.81
N THR A 164 9.17 -15.86 4.63
CA THR A 164 9.39 -17.32 4.69
C THR A 164 10.27 -17.88 3.58
N LEU A 165 10.63 -17.07 2.55
CA LEU A 165 11.63 -17.45 1.55
C LEU A 165 13.06 -17.43 2.11
N ARG A 166 13.31 -16.61 3.14
CA ARG A 166 14.63 -16.45 3.79
C ARG A 166 14.64 -17.00 5.22
N ALA A 167 13.54 -16.85 5.95
CA ALA A 167 13.34 -17.38 7.28
C ALA A 167 12.79 -18.82 7.21
N THR A 168 13.52 -19.72 6.56
CA THR A 168 13.09 -21.11 6.33
C THR A 168 13.07 -21.96 7.60
N ASP A 169 13.71 -21.47 8.66
CA ASP A 169 13.76 -22.08 9.98
C ASP A 169 12.51 -21.79 10.84
N ILE A 170 11.61 -20.92 10.39
CA ILE A 170 10.34 -20.65 11.07
C ILE A 170 9.27 -21.60 10.53
N SER A 171 8.91 -22.60 11.34
CA SER A 171 7.86 -23.57 10.99
C SER A 171 6.45 -23.01 11.15
N ASP A 172 6.24 -22.10 12.10
CA ASP A 172 4.96 -21.44 12.36
C ASP A 172 5.20 -19.95 12.65
N THR A 173 4.66 -19.08 11.80
CA THR A 173 4.79 -17.62 11.92
C THR A 173 3.89 -17.04 13.01
N SER A 174 2.88 -17.81 13.45
CA SER A 174 1.99 -17.42 14.55
C SER A 174 2.54 -17.74 15.94
N ASP A 175 3.52 -18.64 16.04
CA ASP A 175 4.23 -18.95 17.28
C ASP A 175 5.36 -17.94 17.54
N LEU A 176 5.08 -16.99 18.43
CA LEU A 176 6.02 -15.94 18.80
C LEU A 176 7.30 -16.45 19.45
N ALA A 177 7.29 -17.61 20.12
CA ALA A 177 8.49 -18.18 20.73
C ALA A 177 9.45 -18.71 19.64
N ILE A 178 8.91 -19.43 18.65
CA ILE A 178 9.66 -19.91 17.48
C ILE A 178 10.23 -18.71 16.71
N VAL A 179 9.38 -17.72 16.42
CA VAL A 179 9.78 -16.52 15.68
C VAL A 179 10.88 -15.74 16.40
N ARG A 180 10.75 -15.52 17.72
CA ARG A 180 11.79 -14.84 18.51
C ARG A 180 13.13 -15.57 18.46
N SER A 181 13.10 -16.88 18.66
CA SER A 181 14.31 -17.71 18.65
C SER A 181 14.99 -17.69 17.27
N SER A 182 14.22 -17.85 16.19
CA SER A 182 14.75 -17.89 14.82
C SER A 182 15.30 -16.55 14.33
N LEU A 183 14.65 -15.44 14.71
CA LEU A 183 15.04 -14.09 14.29
C LEU A 183 16.07 -13.44 15.21
N GLY A 184 16.47 -14.10 16.30
CA GLY A 184 17.50 -13.61 17.22
C GLY A 184 17.04 -12.41 18.06
N PHE A 185 15.74 -12.31 18.37
CA PHE A 185 15.24 -11.22 19.19
C PHE A 185 15.50 -11.47 20.67
N THR A 186 15.95 -10.44 21.36
CA THR A 186 16.15 -10.47 22.81
C THR A 186 14.81 -10.49 23.55
N ALA A 187 14.80 -11.03 24.77
CA ALA A 187 13.57 -11.17 25.56
C ALA A 187 12.96 -9.82 25.97
N ASP A 188 13.79 -8.78 26.09
CA ASP A 188 13.40 -7.42 26.48
C ASP A 188 12.79 -6.62 25.33
N LEU A 189 13.04 -6.97 24.07
CA LEU A 189 12.44 -6.29 22.92
C LEU A 189 10.96 -6.66 22.83
N PRO A 190 10.00 -5.72 23.02
CA PRO A 190 8.59 -6.05 22.89
C PRO A 190 8.26 -6.31 21.42
N VAL A 191 7.72 -7.49 21.14
CA VAL A 191 7.22 -7.88 19.82
C VAL A 191 6.02 -8.80 20.00
N SER A 192 5.05 -8.66 19.11
CA SER A 192 3.84 -9.50 19.02
C SER A 192 3.52 -9.81 17.57
N VAL A 193 2.78 -10.90 17.32
CA VAL A 193 2.26 -11.22 15.98
C VAL A 193 0.96 -10.43 15.74
N ASP A 194 0.78 -9.95 14.52
CA ASP A 194 -0.44 -9.25 14.14
C ASP A 194 -1.67 -10.18 14.17
N PRO A 195 -2.81 -9.73 14.74
CA PRO A 195 -3.99 -10.59 14.86
C PRO A 195 -4.75 -10.84 13.54
N HIS A 196 -4.44 -10.13 12.45
CA HIS A 196 -5.15 -10.27 11.18
C HIS A 196 -4.30 -10.99 10.13
N VAL A 197 -2.98 -10.76 10.15
CA VAL A 197 -2.03 -11.36 9.21
C VAL A 197 -0.88 -11.99 9.99
N GLY A 198 -0.89 -13.33 10.11
CA GLY A 198 0.06 -14.08 10.93
C GLY A 198 1.54 -13.94 10.54
N ASP A 199 1.83 -13.41 9.36
CA ASP A 199 3.21 -13.16 8.90
C ASP A 199 3.73 -11.76 9.27
N ILE A 200 2.98 -10.97 10.03
CA ILE A 200 3.37 -9.61 10.42
C ILE A 200 3.73 -9.58 11.91
N LEU A 201 4.86 -8.96 12.20
CA LEU A 201 5.29 -8.63 13.54
C LEU A 201 5.05 -7.15 13.83
N MET A 202 4.57 -6.89 15.03
CA MET A 202 4.30 -5.55 15.56
C MET A 202 5.29 -5.24 16.67
N PHE A 203 6.00 -4.13 16.50
CA PHE A 203 6.95 -3.59 17.46
C PHE A 203 6.48 -2.22 17.95
N PRO A 204 6.90 -1.79 19.14
CA PRO A 204 6.63 -0.45 19.64
C PRO A 204 7.02 0.67 18.65
N PRO A 205 6.33 1.81 18.70
CA PRO A 205 6.67 2.96 17.89
C PRO A 205 8.12 3.42 18.14
N GLY A 206 8.86 3.66 17.05
CA GLY A 206 10.25 4.10 17.14
C GLY A 206 11.28 2.98 17.32
N THR A 207 10.86 1.71 17.40
CA THR A 207 11.80 0.57 17.39
C THR A 207 12.66 0.62 16.14
N GLU A 208 13.98 0.51 16.37
CA GLU A 208 14.96 0.57 15.31
C GLU A 208 15.31 -0.83 14.79
N LEU A 209 15.02 -1.08 13.51
CA LEU A 209 15.19 -2.39 12.89
C LEU A 209 16.04 -2.34 11.61
N HIS A 210 16.35 -1.16 11.08
CA HIS A 210 16.98 -1.10 9.75
C HIS A 210 18.39 -1.70 9.68
N THR A 211 19.10 -1.75 10.81
CA THR A 211 20.41 -2.42 10.93
C THR A 211 20.31 -3.82 11.54
N HIS A 212 19.13 -4.26 11.96
CA HIS A 212 18.99 -5.56 12.61
C HIS A 212 19.27 -6.69 11.62
N ASP A 213 19.96 -7.75 12.06
CA ASP A 213 20.42 -8.84 11.21
C ASP A 213 19.28 -9.52 10.44
N SER A 214 18.12 -9.67 11.06
CA SER A 214 16.94 -10.23 10.39
C SER A 214 16.42 -9.36 9.24
N VAL A 215 16.60 -8.03 9.28
CA VAL A 215 16.23 -7.13 8.17
C VAL A 215 17.30 -7.14 7.09
N THR A 216 18.58 -7.04 7.46
CA THR A 216 19.69 -6.99 6.49
C THR A 216 19.89 -8.31 5.75
N SER A 217 19.60 -9.45 6.40
CA SER A 217 19.57 -10.78 5.78
C SER A 217 18.30 -11.06 4.96
N GLY A 218 17.31 -10.16 4.98
CA GLY A 218 16.06 -10.31 4.24
C GLY A 218 15.06 -11.30 4.86
N LYS A 219 15.30 -11.80 6.09
CA LYS A 219 14.32 -12.59 6.87
C LYS A 219 13.10 -11.77 7.30
N LEU A 220 13.28 -10.46 7.52
CA LEU A 220 12.23 -9.49 7.78
C LEU A 220 12.22 -8.38 6.74
N ILE A 221 11.02 -8.02 6.30
CA ILE A 221 10.78 -6.93 5.38
C ILE A 221 10.00 -5.83 6.11
N LEU A 222 10.57 -4.64 6.21
CA LEU A 222 9.88 -3.49 6.79
C LEU A 222 8.75 -3.04 5.86
N GLN A 223 7.51 -3.27 6.27
CA GLN A 223 6.31 -3.01 5.47
C GLN A 223 5.16 -2.67 6.42
N ASP A 224 4.46 -1.57 6.13
CA ASP A 224 3.24 -1.21 6.86
C ASP A 224 2.18 -2.32 6.77
N LYS A 225 1.39 -2.49 7.84
CA LYS A 225 0.41 -3.56 7.96
C LYS A 225 -0.63 -3.53 6.84
N ALA A 226 -1.26 -2.40 6.58
CA ALA A 226 -2.29 -2.31 5.55
C ALA A 226 -1.72 -2.60 4.15
N SER A 227 -0.45 -2.25 3.91
CA SER A 227 0.25 -2.58 2.67
C SER A 227 0.40 -4.10 2.44
N CYS A 228 0.27 -4.94 3.47
CA CYS A 228 0.29 -6.40 3.34
C CYS A 228 -1.07 -6.99 2.94
N PHE A 229 -2.18 -6.28 3.14
CA PHE A 229 -3.53 -6.78 2.92
C PHE A 229 -3.79 -7.28 1.49
N PRO A 230 -3.38 -6.58 0.40
CA PRO A 230 -3.74 -6.98 -0.97
C PRO A 230 -3.22 -8.37 -1.36
N ALA A 231 -1.94 -8.63 -1.09
CA ALA A 231 -1.36 -9.95 -1.35
C ALA A 231 -1.93 -11.02 -0.42
N PHE A 232 -2.16 -10.66 0.85
CA PHE A 232 -2.75 -11.57 1.83
C PHE A 232 -4.18 -11.98 1.46
N VAL A 233 -5.07 -11.05 1.08
CA VAL A 233 -6.43 -11.41 0.67
C VAL A 233 -6.43 -12.24 -0.60
N LEU A 234 -5.45 -12.04 -1.50
CA LEU A 234 -5.38 -12.75 -2.78
C LEU A 234 -4.86 -14.19 -2.65
N HIS A 235 -3.84 -14.45 -1.82
CA HIS A 235 -3.23 -15.79 -1.71
C HIS A 235 -2.98 -16.30 -0.28
N GLY A 236 -3.15 -15.48 0.76
CA GLY A 236 -3.01 -15.86 2.17
C GLY A 236 -4.33 -16.31 2.79
N GLU A 237 -5.35 -15.46 2.73
CA GLU A 237 -6.71 -15.75 3.19
C GLU A 237 -7.51 -16.57 2.16
N ARG A 238 -7.39 -16.19 0.88
CA ARG A 238 -8.11 -16.82 -0.24
C ARG A 238 -7.15 -17.56 -1.17
N GLY A 239 -7.72 -18.32 -2.11
CA GLY A 239 -6.97 -18.94 -3.20
C GLY A 239 -6.01 -20.03 -2.77
N ALA A 240 -6.30 -20.74 -1.68
CA ALA A 240 -5.50 -21.87 -1.23
C ALA A 240 -5.40 -22.97 -2.31
N ASP A 241 -6.42 -23.08 -3.15
CA ASP A 241 -6.57 -24.02 -4.27
C ASP A 241 -6.12 -23.45 -5.63
N ASP A 242 -5.67 -22.19 -5.66
CA ASP A 242 -5.23 -21.55 -6.90
C ASP A 242 -3.71 -21.68 -7.06
N PHE A 243 -3.32 -22.43 -8.09
CA PHE A 243 -1.94 -22.70 -8.50
C PHE A 243 -1.56 -21.98 -9.81
N GLY A 244 -2.30 -20.93 -10.17
CA GLY A 244 -2.03 -20.08 -11.32
C GLY A 244 -0.95 -19.02 -11.06
N ASP A 245 -0.44 -18.45 -12.14
CA ASP A 245 0.48 -17.30 -12.07
C ASP A 245 -0.26 -16.05 -11.57
N VAL A 246 0.53 -15.12 -11.03
CA VAL A 246 0.05 -13.84 -10.51
C VAL A 246 0.62 -12.71 -11.37
N ILE A 247 -0.19 -11.73 -11.71
CA ILE A 247 0.31 -10.44 -12.20
C ILE A 247 0.29 -9.43 -11.06
N ASP A 248 1.41 -8.75 -10.82
CA ASP A 248 1.46 -7.49 -10.09
C ASP A 248 1.55 -6.36 -11.11
N ALA A 249 0.44 -5.63 -11.27
CA ALA A 249 0.24 -4.68 -12.36
C ALA A 249 1.01 -3.36 -12.19
N CYS A 250 1.40 -3.01 -10.96
CA CYS A 250 2.09 -1.76 -10.61
C CYS A 250 3.14 -2.05 -9.53
N ALA A 251 4.13 -2.86 -9.89
CA ALA A 251 4.87 -3.67 -8.93
C ALA A 251 5.92 -2.91 -8.11
N ALA A 252 6.60 -1.91 -8.67
CA ALA A 252 7.71 -1.29 -7.97
C ALA A 252 7.23 -0.32 -6.87
N PRO A 253 7.85 -0.31 -5.67
CA PRO A 253 9.19 -0.82 -5.39
C PRO A 253 9.24 -2.26 -4.82
N GLY A 254 8.17 -3.07 -4.98
CA GLY A 254 8.24 -4.53 -4.84
C GLY A 254 7.80 -5.13 -3.50
N ASN A 255 7.32 -4.32 -2.54
CA ASN A 255 6.92 -4.86 -1.23
C ASN A 255 5.72 -5.84 -1.34
N LYS A 256 4.73 -5.50 -2.18
CA LYS A 256 3.56 -6.34 -2.46
C LYS A 256 3.93 -7.51 -3.37
N THR A 257 4.75 -7.27 -4.38
CA THR A 257 5.31 -8.31 -5.27
C THR A 257 6.00 -9.41 -4.47
N GLY A 258 6.91 -9.03 -3.56
CA GLY A 258 7.61 -9.99 -2.70
C GLY A 258 6.68 -10.67 -1.70
N HIS A 259 5.55 -10.06 -1.34
CA HIS A 259 4.53 -10.70 -0.52
C HIS A 259 3.76 -11.76 -1.31
N ALA A 260 3.32 -11.43 -2.53
CA ALA A 260 2.70 -12.38 -3.44
C ALA A 260 3.65 -13.57 -3.72
N ALA A 261 4.92 -13.30 -4.03
CA ALA A 261 5.93 -14.33 -4.27
C ALA A 261 6.11 -15.28 -3.08
N MET A 262 6.19 -14.74 -1.86
CA MET A 262 6.25 -15.54 -0.64
C MET A 262 5.02 -16.43 -0.46
N LEU A 263 3.81 -15.89 -0.70
CA LEU A 263 2.56 -16.62 -0.52
C LEU A 263 2.37 -17.73 -1.56
N VAL A 264 2.75 -17.50 -2.81
CA VAL A 264 2.67 -18.56 -3.85
C VAL A 264 3.74 -19.63 -3.65
N ALA A 265 4.92 -19.27 -3.12
CA ALA A 265 5.98 -20.23 -2.81
C ALA A 265 5.53 -21.31 -1.82
N ARG A 266 4.68 -20.95 -0.85
CA ARG A 266 4.10 -21.92 0.12
C ARG A 266 3.26 -23.01 -0.55
N LYS A 267 2.75 -22.74 -1.75
CA LYS A 267 1.90 -23.66 -2.53
C LYS A 267 2.69 -24.40 -3.61
N GLN A 268 3.95 -24.03 -3.81
CA GLN A 268 4.78 -24.50 -4.92
C GLN A 268 4.98 -26.02 -4.88
N SER A 269 5.06 -26.62 -3.70
CA SER A 269 5.22 -28.08 -3.52
C SER A 269 4.00 -28.89 -3.94
N ALA A 270 2.81 -28.28 -3.91
CA ALA A 270 1.55 -28.92 -4.33
C ALA A 270 1.18 -28.62 -5.80
N SER A 271 1.89 -27.70 -6.45
CA SER A 271 1.67 -27.35 -7.84
C SER A 271 2.42 -28.29 -8.79
N VAL A 272 1.76 -28.67 -9.89
CA VAL A 272 2.38 -29.45 -10.98
C VAL A 272 3.39 -28.61 -11.78
N ARG A 273 3.29 -27.27 -11.71
CA ARG A 273 4.17 -26.34 -12.42
C ARG A 273 4.73 -25.24 -11.50
N PRO A 274 5.88 -24.64 -11.84
CA PRO A 274 6.34 -23.40 -11.20
C PRO A 274 5.28 -22.31 -11.30
N ILE A 275 4.94 -21.70 -10.16
CA ILE A 275 4.08 -20.52 -10.10
C ILE A 275 4.99 -19.29 -10.24
N ARG A 276 4.61 -18.36 -11.12
CA ARG A 276 5.33 -17.11 -11.36
C ARG A 276 4.55 -15.91 -10.88
N VAL A 277 5.29 -14.84 -10.58
CA VAL A 277 4.74 -13.50 -10.35
C VAL A 277 5.29 -12.56 -11.42
N PHE A 278 4.48 -12.16 -12.38
CA PHE A 278 4.84 -11.19 -13.40
C PHE A 278 4.67 -9.77 -12.85
N ALA A 279 5.77 -9.04 -12.71
CA ALA A 279 5.82 -7.76 -12.01
C ALA A 279 6.05 -6.61 -13.00
N PHE A 280 4.99 -5.88 -13.34
CA PHE A 280 5.02 -4.79 -14.32
C PHE A 280 5.36 -3.45 -13.67
N ASP A 281 6.27 -2.71 -14.31
CA ASP A 281 6.48 -1.29 -14.06
C ASP A 281 7.06 -0.64 -15.32
N ARG A 282 6.62 0.57 -15.65
CA ARG A 282 7.11 1.30 -16.84
C ARG A 282 8.46 1.97 -16.63
N SER A 283 8.87 2.16 -15.37
CA SER A 283 10.07 2.90 -15.01
C SER A 283 11.26 1.96 -14.82
N SER A 284 12.25 2.04 -15.71
CA SER A 284 13.48 1.23 -15.61
C SER A 284 14.18 1.38 -14.24
N PRO A 285 14.39 2.59 -13.69
CA PRO A 285 15.01 2.74 -12.37
C PRO A 285 14.22 2.08 -11.23
N ARG A 286 12.88 2.15 -11.27
CA ARG A 286 12.02 1.53 -10.26
C ARG A 286 12.04 0.00 -10.39
N LEU A 287 12.01 -0.51 -11.62
CA LEU A 287 12.10 -1.94 -11.90
C LEU A 287 13.47 -2.52 -11.49
N ASP A 288 14.56 -1.77 -11.68
CA ASP A 288 15.89 -2.21 -11.22
C ASP A 288 15.99 -2.23 -9.68
N LEU A 289 15.30 -1.31 -8.99
CA LEU A 289 15.14 -1.38 -7.54
C LEU A 289 14.32 -2.62 -7.13
N LEU A 290 13.24 -2.93 -7.85
CA LEU A 290 12.46 -4.14 -7.63
C LEU A 290 13.33 -5.39 -7.79
N LYS A 291 14.10 -5.51 -8.88
CA LYS A 291 15.03 -6.64 -9.11
C LYS A 291 15.98 -6.84 -7.93
N ARG A 292 16.64 -5.77 -7.48
CA ARG A 292 17.57 -5.84 -6.32
C ARG A 292 16.85 -6.28 -5.05
N ARG A 293 15.64 -5.78 -4.80
CA ARG A 293 14.84 -6.15 -3.63
C ARG A 293 14.35 -7.59 -3.69
N MET A 294 13.95 -8.09 -4.85
CA MET A 294 13.53 -9.49 -5.02
C MET A 294 14.70 -10.44 -4.82
N ALA A 295 15.88 -10.12 -5.36
CA ALA A 295 17.10 -10.89 -5.09
C ALA A 295 17.45 -10.92 -3.59
N ALA A 296 17.42 -9.76 -2.91
CA ALA A 296 17.65 -9.70 -1.46
C ALA A 296 16.61 -10.54 -0.68
N ALA A 297 15.35 -10.45 -1.07
CA ALA A 297 14.25 -11.23 -0.48
C ALA A 297 14.24 -12.72 -0.87
N GLY A 298 15.08 -13.16 -1.82
CA GLY A 298 15.09 -14.54 -2.32
C GLY A 298 13.89 -14.91 -3.20
N ALA A 299 13.27 -13.90 -3.82
CA ALA A 299 12.09 -14.03 -4.67
C ALA A 299 12.41 -13.95 -6.17
N ASP A 300 13.67 -13.76 -6.56
CA ASP A 300 14.13 -13.61 -7.95
C ASP A 300 13.91 -14.85 -8.82
N GLY A 301 13.81 -16.04 -8.21
CA GLY A 301 13.43 -17.26 -8.92
C GLY A 301 11.92 -17.41 -9.18
N ILE A 302 11.08 -16.56 -8.57
CA ILE A 302 9.61 -16.62 -8.65
C ILE A 302 9.08 -15.40 -9.42
N VAL A 303 9.70 -14.24 -9.20
CA VAL A 303 9.27 -12.96 -9.76
C VAL A 303 9.95 -12.72 -11.10
N GLU A 304 9.14 -12.44 -12.12
CA GLU A 304 9.59 -12.03 -13.45
C GLU A 304 9.32 -10.52 -13.63
N PRO A 305 10.36 -9.67 -13.60
CA PRO A 305 10.20 -8.23 -13.81
C PRO A 305 9.93 -7.90 -15.28
N CYS A 306 8.86 -7.15 -15.56
CA CYS A 306 8.44 -6.75 -16.90
C CYS A 306 8.52 -5.22 -17.05
N LEU A 307 9.43 -4.72 -17.89
CA LEU A 307 9.55 -3.29 -18.21
C LEU A 307 8.50 -2.90 -19.25
N ALA A 308 7.26 -2.71 -18.82
CA ALA A 308 6.13 -2.33 -19.66
C ALA A 308 5.02 -1.68 -18.81
N SER A 309 4.15 -0.92 -19.47
CA SER A 309 2.87 -0.53 -18.87
C SER A 309 1.94 -1.73 -18.82
N PHE A 310 1.27 -1.95 -17.68
CA PHE A 310 0.25 -3.00 -17.57
C PHE A 310 -0.93 -2.80 -18.53
N LEU A 311 -1.27 -1.55 -18.86
CA LEU A 311 -2.34 -1.22 -19.78
C LEU A 311 -2.07 -1.74 -21.21
N ASP A 312 -0.80 -1.78 -21.60
CA ASP A 312 -0.34 -2.19 -22.93
C ASP A 312 -0.19 -3.71 -23.07
N VAL A 313 -0.36 -4.47 -21.99
CA VAL A 313 -0.19 -5.93 -22.00
C VAL A 313 -1.29 -6.60 -22.81
N ASP A 314 -0.93 -7.43 -23.78
CA ASP A 314 -1.92 -8.26 -24.49
C ASP A 314 -2.51 -9.31 -23.53
N VAL A 315 -3.82 -9.30 -23.38
CA VAL A 315 -4.57 -10.19 -22.49
C VAL A 315 -4.60 -11.64 -23.00
N HIS A 316 -4.30 -11.84 -24.28
CA HIS A 316 -4.24 -13.13 -24.96
C HIS A 316 -2.81 -13.65 -25.18
N ASP A 317 -1.79 -12.93 -24.70
CA ASP A 317 -0.39 -13.37 -24.78
C ASP A 317 -0.21 -14.72 -24.08
N GLU A 318 0.38 -15.68 -24.77
CA GLU A 318 0.62 -17.04 -24.29
C GLU A 318 1.42 -17.07 -22.98
N ARG A 319 2.29 -16.08 -22.75
CA ARG A 319 3.05 -15.94 -21.50
C ARG A 319 2.15 -15.83 -20.27
N TYR A 320 0.96 -15.25 -20.43
CA TYR A 320 0.02 -15.00 -19.34
C TYR A 320 -1.15 -15.98 -19.30
N GLN A 321 -1.18 -17.02 -20.15
CA GLN A 321 -2.32 -17.96 -20.25
C GLN A 321 -2.67 -18.68 -18.94
N HIS A 322 -1.68 -18.84 -18.06
CA HIS A 322 -1.86 -19.49 -16.76
C HIS A 322 -2.02 -18.51 -15.60
N VAL A 323 -2.08 -17.22 -15.86
CA VAL A 323 -2.42 -16.22 -14.84
C VAL A 323 -3.84 -16.50 -14.36
N ARG A 324 -4.03 -16.50 -13.04
CA ARG A 324 -5.34 -16.69 -12.40
C ARG A 324 -5.68 -15.54 -11.47
N SER A 325 -4.69 -14.79 -11.03
CA SER A 325 -4.89 -13.67 -10.12
C SER A 325 -4.10 -12.42 -10.53
N ILE A 326 -4.67 -11.26 -10.23
CA ILE A 326 -4.03 -9.95 -10.43
C ILE A 326 -4.03 -9.19 -9.11
N LEU A 327 -2.86 -8.70 -8.71
CA LEU A 327 -2.66 -7.70 -7.68
C LEU A 327 -2.51 -6.34 -8.36
N LEU A 328 -3.43 -5.43 -8.08
CA LEU A 328 -3.49 -4.10 -8.66
C LEU A 328 -3.41 -3.05 -7.55
N ASP A 329 -2.21 -2.48 -7.39
CA ASP A 329 -1.94 -1.35 -6.51
C ASP A 329 -1.43 -0.14 -7.32
N PRO A 330 -2.33 0.55 -8.04
CA PRO A 330 -1.96 1.64 -8.93
C PRO A 330 -1.51 2.87 -8.17
N SER A 331 -0.96 3.83 -8.90
CA SER A 331 -0.63 5.13 -8.33
C SER A 331 -1.86 5.81 -7.74
N CYS A 332 -1.75 6.25 -6.49
CA CYS A 332 -2.80 6.89 -5.69
C CYS A 332 -2.35 8.27 -5.21
N SER A 333 -3.28 9.05 -4.63
CA SER A 333 -2.95 10.34 -4.02
C SER A 333 -1.92 10.24 -2.89
N GLY A 334 -1.78 9.08 -2.24
CA GLY A 334 -0.95 8.91 -1.04
C GLY A 334 -1.61 9.42 0.24
N SER A 335 -2.86 9.86 0.17
CA SER A 335 -3.54 10.62 1.23
C SER A 335 -3.73 9.83 2.53
N GLY A 336 -3.69 8.51 2.47
CA GLY A 336 -3.75 7.63 3.63
C GLY A 336 -2.43 7.49 4.38
N MET A 337 -1.29 7.92 3.83
CA MET A 337 -0.03 7.83 4.57
C MET A 337 -0.03 8.80 5.76
N SER A 338 -0.02 8.23 6.96
CA SER A 338 -0.18 8.94 8.24
C SER A 338 0.91 9.97 8.53
N ASN A 339 2.00 9.91 7.79
CA ASN A 339 3.01 10.94 7.77
C ASN A 339 2.79 11.77 6.51
N ARG A 340 2.28 13.01 6.67
CA ARG A 340 2.15 14.00 5.57
C ARG A 340 3.42 14.16 4.74
N LEU A 341 4.56 13.83 5.34
CA LEU A 341 5.85 13.78 4.69
C LEU A 341 5.97 12.66 3.64
N ASP A 342 5.43 11.47 3.92
CA ASP A 342 5.38 10.34 2.99
C ASP A 342 4.41 10.63 1.83
N HIS A 343 3.29 11.34 2.09
CA HIS A 343 2.45 11.92 1.04
C HIS A 343 3.23 12.90 0.13
N LEU A 344 4.01 13.82 0.71
CA LEU A 344 4.88 14.73 -0.06
C LEU A 344 6.05 14.02 -0.77
N LEU A 345 6.43 12.81 -0.33
CA LEU A 345 7.46 11.97 -0.95
C LEU A 345 6.95 11.24 -2.20
N GLU A 346 5.67 10.85 -2.25
CA GLU A 346 5.08 10.14 -3.39
C GLU A 346 4.47 11.07 -4.43
N LEU A 347 3.87 12.19 -4.05
CA LEU A 347 3.38 13.21 -5.01
C LEU A 347 4.45 13.60 -6.04
N SER A 348 5.71 13.57 -5.63
CA SER A 348 6.91 13.85 -6.41
C SER A 348 7.51 12.65 -7.15
N ALA A 349 7.23 11.41 -6.74
CA ALA A 349 7.64 10.21 -7.48
C ALA A 349 6.76 10.01 -8.73
N MET A 350 5.50 10.42 -8.65
CA MET A 350 4.49 10.29 -9.72
C MET A 350 4.67 11.28 -10.88
N GLN A 351 5.49 12.32 -10.72
CA GLN A 351 5.66 13.37 -11.73
C GLN A 351 6.94 13.22 -12.57
N GLN A 352 7.74 12.18 -12.35
CA GLN A 352 8.71 11.74 -13.36
C GLN A 352 8.03 11.18 -14.62
N GLU A 353 6.70 11.00 -14.61
CA GLU A 353 5.99 10.27 -15.64
C GLU A 353 4.92 11.10 -16.39
N ASN A 354 4.85 12.42 -16.16
CA ASN A 354 4.03 13.33 -16.96
C ASN A 354 4.89 14.53 -17.38
N ASP A 355 5.41 14.50 -18.61
CA ASP A 355 6.05 15.63 -19.30
C ASP A 355 5.01 16.73 -19.62
N VAL A 356 4.52 17.41 -18.59
CA VAL A 356 3.80 18.68 -18.76
C VAL A 356 4.35 19.68 -17.77
N GLU A 357 5.28 20.50 -18.27
CA GLU A 357 5.75 21.73 -17.65
C GLU A 357 4.57 22.71 -17.51
N GLN A 358 3.82 22.64 -16.40
CA GLN A 358 2.93 23.73 -16.01
C GLN A 358 3.19 24.12 -14.54
N GLU A 359 3.91 25.24 -14.41
CA GLU A 359 3.96 26.05 -13.21
C GLU A 359 2.56 26.64 -12.96
N HIS A 360 1.79 26.07 -12.04
CA HIS A 360 0.67 26.77 -11.43
C HIS A 360 0.77 26.75 -9.91
N GLN A 361 0.52 27.91 -9.33
CA GLN A 361 0.21 28.06 -7.91
C GLN A 361 -1.01 27.18 -7.63
N VAL A 362 -0.96 26.35 -6.59
CA VAL A 362 -2.01 25.36 -6.30
C VAL A 362 -3.27 26.11 -5.87
N GLU A 363 -4.16 26.34 -6.82
CA GLU A 363 -5.56 26.68 -6.59
C GLU A 363 -6.32 25.40 -6.20
N PRO A 364 -7.38 25.46 -5.39
CA PRO A 364 -8.17 24.30 -4.97
C PRO A 364 -8.64 23.40 -6.12
N ASN A 365 -8.88 23.99 -7.30
CA ASN A 365 -9.30 23.27 -8.51
C ASN A 365 -8.25 22.29 -9.07
N ASP A 366 -6.95 22.52 -8.82
CA ASP A 366 -5.86 21.64 -9.32
C ASP A 366 -5.82 20.30 -8.56
N THR A 367 -6.21 20.31 -7.27
CA THR A 367 -6.20 19.10 -6.43
C THR A 367 -7.33 18.14 -6.82
N ALA A 368 -8.53 18.68 -7.04
CA ALA A 368 -9.68 17.87 -7.47
C ALA A 368 -9.46 17.28 -8.88
N ALA A 369 -8.91 18.07 -9.81
CA ALA A 369 -8.58 17.61 -11.16
C ALA A 369 -7.51 16.49 -11.13
N ARG A 370 -6.47 16.64 -10.31
CA ARG A 370 -5.46 15.60 -10.10
C ARG A 370 -6.07 14.33 -9.51
N LEU A 371 -6.90 14.47 -8.47
CA LEU A 371 -7.57 13.34 -7.84
C LEU A 371 -8.42 12.56 -8.84
N GLN A 372 -9.15 13.27 -9.70
CA GLN A 372 -9.95 12.66 -10.76
C GLN A 372 -9.09 11.95 -11.79
N ALA A 373 -8.01 12.58 -12.28
CA ALA A 373 -7.10 11.94 -13.25
C ALA A 373 -6.47 10.65 -12.70
N LEU A 374 -6.19 10.59 -11.39
CA LEU A 374 -5.73 9.36 -10.74
C LEU A 374 -6.83 8.30 -10.70
N ALA A 375 -8.05 8.67 -10.31
CA ALA A 375 -9.19 7.76 -10.30
C ALA A 375 -9.49 7.19 -11.70
N ASP A 376 -9.39 8.01 -12.75
CA ASP A 376 -9.60 7.58 -14.14
C ASP A 376 -8.56 6.54 -14.57
N PHE A 377 -7.27 6.78 -14.26
CA PHE A 377 -6.20 5.81 -14.50
C PHE A 377 -6.41 4.50 -13.70
N GLN A 378 -6.82 4.61 -12.44
CA GLN A 378 -7.10 3.47 -11.57
C GLN A 378 -8.26 2.62 -12.12
N LEU A 379 -9.31 3.28 -12.61
CA LEU A 379 -10.44 2.62 -13.27
C LEU A 379 -10.00 1.91 -14.55
N GLU A 380 -9.22 2.57 -15.41
CA GLU A 380 -8.69 1.97 -16.63
C GLU A 380 -7.88 0.70 -16.33
N ALA A 381 -6.99 0.76 -15.33
CA ALA A 381 -6.21 -0.39 -14.90
C ALA A 381 -7.06 -1.51 -14.31
N LEU A 382 -8.11 -1.21 -13.54
CA LEU A 382 -8.99 -2.23 -12.97
C LEU A 382 -9.87 -2.90 -14.03
N VAL A 383 -10.38 -2.12 -14.99
CA VAL A 383 -11.12 -2.66 -16.15
C VAL A 383 -10.18 -3.52 -17.01
N LYS A 384 -8.94 -3.09 -17.22
CA LYS A 384 -7.92 -3.91 -17.87
C LYS A 384 -7.71 -5.24 -17.14
N ALA A 385 -7.57 -5.23 -15.81
CA ALA A 385 -7.43 -6.46 -15.03
C ALA A 385 -8.62 -7.42 -15.22
N PHE A 386 -9.86 -6.90 -15.28
CA PHE A 386 -11.05 -7.71 -15.53
C PHE A 386 -11.15 -8.24 -16.97
N SER A 387 -10.44 -7.63 -17.92
CA SER A 387 -10.46 -8.04 -19.34
C SER A 387 -9.67 -9.32 -19.62
N PHE A 388 -8.77 -9.75 -18.72
CA PHE A 388 -8.05 -11.02 -18.86
C PHE A 388 -9.00 -12.21 -18.71
N PRO A 389 -9.27 -13.00 -19.77
CA PRO A 389 -10.29 -14.05 -19.75
C PRO A 389 -10.00 -15.16 -18.73
N GLN A 390 -8.72 -15.45 -18.51
CA GLN A 390 -8.20 -16.50 -17.64
C GLN A 390 -8.13 -16.08 -16.16
N VAL A 391 -8.23 -14.78 -15.87
CA VAL A 391 -8.15 -14.25 -14.50
C VAL A 391 -9.44 -14.53 -13.77
N ARG A 392 -9.29 -15.10 -12.57
CA ARG A 392 -10.38 -15.49 -11.68
C ARG A 392 -10.56 -14.50 -10.55
N ARG A 393 -9.45 -13.91 -10.07
CA ARG A 393 -9.41 -13.19 -8.79
C ARG A 393 -8.59 -11.92 -8.93
N VAL A 394 -9.08 -10.80 -8.42
CA VAL A 394 -8.35 -9.52 -8.50
C VAL A 394 -8.39 -8.86 -7.13
N SER A 395 -7.23 -8.41 -6.64
CA SER A 395 -7.15 -7.50 -5.50
C SER A 395 -6.83 -6.12 -6.02
N TYR A 396 -7.69 -5.15 -5.74
CA TYR A 396 -7.45 -3.74 -5.98
C TYR A 396 -7.13 -3.05 -4.64
N SER A 397 -6.13 -2.19 -4.61
CA SER A 397 -5.82 -1.41 -3.42
C SER A 397 -5.30 -0.01 -3.71
N THR A 398 -5.49 0.87 -2.74
CA THR A 398 -4.90 2.20 -2.77
C THR A 398 -4.41 2.61 -1.39
N CYS A 399 -3.49 3.55 -1.40
CA CYS A 399 -3.02 4.32 -0.27
C CYS A 399 -3.84 5.60 -0.05
N SER A 400 -5.14 5.58 -0.36
CA SER A 400 -6.01 6.77 -0.34
C SER A 400 -7.15 6.66 0.66
N ILE A 401 -7.55 7.80 1.22
CA ILE A 401 -8.77 7.94 2.02
C ILE A 401 -9.98 8.45 1.21
N PHE A 402 -9.75 8.88 -0.03
CA PHE A 402 -10.78 9.50 -0.87
C PHE A 402 -11.66 8.46 -1.55
N GLU A 403 -12.98 8.63 -1.43
CA GLU A 403 -14.00 7.80 -2.10
C GLU A 403 -13.83 7.80 -3.62
N THR A 404 -13.37 8.92 -4.19
CA THR A 404 -13.09 9.09 -5.63
C THR A 404 -12.09 8.06 -6.16
N GLU A 405 -11.07 7.73 -5.39
CA GLU A 405 -10.05 6.73 -5.75
C GLU A 405 -10.42 5.33 -5.24
N ASN A 406 -11.50 5.18 -4.47
CA ASN A 406 -11.81 3.95 -3.77
C ASN A 406 -13.15 3.39 -4.27
N GLU A 407 -14.24 3.66 -3.55
CA GLU A 407 -15.56 3.13 -3.83
C GLU A 407 -16.06 3.53 -5.22
N HIS A 408 -15.81 4.77 -5.68
CA HIS A 408 -16.25 5.21 -7.00
C HIS A 408 -15.57 4.42 -8.14
N VAL A 409 -14.27 4.09 -8.00
CA VAL A 409 -13.55 3.24 -8.95
C VAL A 409 -14.14 1.82 -8.94
N VAL A 410 -14.43 1.27 -7.77
CA VAL A 410 -15.04 -0.06 -7.63
C VAL A 410 -16.41 -0.13 -8.32
N VAL A 411 -17.27 0.87 -8.07
CA VAL A 411 -18.61 0.95 -8.69
C VAL A 411 -18.49 1.00 -10.21
N ALA A 412 -17.65 1.90 -10.73
CA ALA A 412 -17.47 2.07 -12.16
C ALA A 412 -16.89 0.81 -12.83
N ALA A 413 -15.93 0.13 -12.20
CA ALA A 413 -15.31 -1.08 -12.74
C ALA A 413 -16.28 -2.28 -12.78
N LEU A 414 -17.10 -2.46 -11.74
CA LEU A 414 -18.13 -3.51 -11.71
C LEU A 414 -19.24 -3.27 -12.74
N ALA A 415 -19.61 -2.01 -12.97
CA ALA A 415 -20.54 -1.64 -14.03
C ALA A 415 -19.97 -1.93 -15.42
N ALA A 416 -18.67 -1.65 -15.63
CA ALA A 416 -17.98 -1.93 -16.89
C ALA A 416 -17.76 -3.43 -17.14
N ASN A 417 -17.61 -4.24 -16.09
CA ASN A 417 -17.43 -5.69 -16.23
C ASN A 417 -18.30 -6.50 -15.23
N PRO A 418 -19.55 -6.80 -15.60
CA PRO A 418 -20.48 -7.55 -14.74
C PRO A 418 -20.06 -9.01 -14.48
N ALA A 419 -19.01 -9.52 -15.14
CA ALA A 419 -18.50 -10.87 -14.92
C ALA A 419 -17.78 -10.99 -13.58
N PHE A 420 -17.40 -9.90 -12.92
CA PHE A 420 -16.82 -9.93 -11.57
C PHE A 420 -17.86 -9.55 -10.50
N LYS A 421 -17.61 -9.97 -9.27
CA LYS A 421 -18.36 -9.58 -8.07
C LYS A 421 -17.40 -9.26 -6.93
N LEU A 422 -17.83 -8.40 -6.02
CA LEU A 422 -17.16 -8.21 -4.74
C LEU A 422 -17.33 -9.45 -3.86
N VAL A 423 -16.28 -9.78 -3.14
CA VAL A 423 -16.29 -10.84 -2.14
C VAL A 423 -15.63 -10.32 -0.88
N LYS A 424 -16.32 -10.48 0.26
CA LYS A 424 -15.83 -10.02 1.56
C LYS A 424 -14.46 -10.61 1.89
N CYS A 425 -13.49 -9.76 2.19
CA CYS A 425 -12.14 -10.16 2.61
C CYS A 425 -11.82 -9.59 3.99
N LEU A 426 -10.81 -10.14 4.68
CA LEU A 426 -10.39 -9.73 6.02
C LEU A 426 -11.58 -9.57 7.00
N PRO A 427 -12.39 -10.62 7.22
CA PRO A 427 -13.61 -10.50 8.03
C PRO A 427 -13.35 -10.08 9.48
N THR A 428 -12.14 -10.32 10.00
CA THR A 428 -11.70 -9.92 11.35
C THR A 428 -11.32 -8.45 11.45
N TRP A 429 -10.97 -7.79 10.33
CA TRP A 429 -10.72 -6.36 10.33
C TRP A 429 -12.03 -5.61 10.57
N PRO A 430 -12.11 -4.54 11.38
CA PRO A 430 -13.41 -3.94 11.71
C PRO A 430 -13.90 -2.89 10.71
N ARG A 431 -12.99 -2.07 10.15
CA ARG A 431 -13.36 -0.93 9.31
C ARG A 431 -13.67 -1.37 7.87
N ARG A 432 -14.81 -0.91 7.34
CA ARG A 432 -15.34 -1.27 6.03
C ARG A 432 -15.41 -0.08 5.08
N GLY A 433 -15.76 -0.35 3.82
CA GLY A 433 -16.07 0.69 2.84
C GLY A 433 -17.26 1.54 3.25
N VAL A 434 -17.44 2.65 2.56
CA VAL A 434 -18.57 3.56 2.77
C VAL A 434 -19.64 3.33 1.71
N VAL A 435 -20.91 3.56 2.08
CA VAL A 435 -22.03 3.47 1.13
C VAL A 435 -22.01 4.71 0.24
N VAL A 436 -21.90 4.49 -1.07
CA VAL A 436 -21.93 5.52 -2.11
C VAL A 436 -22.97 5.17 -3.18
N PRO A 437 -23.41 6.10 -4.04
CA PRO A 437 -24.31 5.78 -5.14
C PRO A 437 -23.75 4.63 -6.02
N GLY A 438 -24.52 3.56 -6.17
CA GLY A 438 -24.12 2.36 -6.92
C GLY A 438 -23.44 1.26 -6.09
N LEU A 439 -23.29 1.46 -4.77
CA LEU A 439 -22.74 0.48 -3.84
C LEU A 439 -23.74 0.20 -2.70
N THR A 440 -24.18 -1.04 -2.52
CA THR A 440 -25.10 -1.39 -1.41
C THR A 440 -24.34 -1.49 -0.08
N GLU A 441 -25.06 -1.57 1.05
CA GLU A 441 -24.44 -1.86 2.36
C GLU A 441 -23.68 -3.19 2.37
N GLN A 442 -24.19 -4.20 1.66
CA GLN A 442 -23.53 -5.51 1.55
C GLN A 442 -22.24 -5.42 0.73
N ASP A 443 -22.25 -4.62 -0.33
CA ASP A 443 -21.05 -4.37 -1.14
C ASP A 443 -20.01 -3.57 -0.34
N ALA A 444 -20.43 -2.54 0.40
CA ALA A 444 -19.55 -1.76 1.28
C ALA A 444 -18.91 -2.61 2.38
N ASP A 445 -19.64 -3.58 2.95
CA ASP A 445 -19.11 -4.57 3.92
C ASP A 445 -18.14 -5.59 3.28
N CYS A 446 -18.07 -5.68 1.95
CA CYS A 446 -17.03 -6.43 1.26
C CYS A 446 -15.72 -5.65 1.09
N LEU A 447 -15.75 -4.33 1.26
CA LEU A 447 -14.59 -3.46 1.10
C LEU A 447 -13.89 -3.23 2.44
N VAL A 448 -12.57 -3.09 2.38
CA VAL A 448 -11.72 -2.84 3.56
C VAL A 448 -11.17 -1.43 3.48
N ARG A 449 -11.36 -0.65 4.55
CA ARG A 449 -10.69 0.64 4.75
C ARG A 449 -9.81 0.58 5.98
N ALA A 450 -8.72 1.32 5.99
CA ALA A 450 -7.92 1.63 7.16
C ALA A 450 -7.79 3.14 7.32
N ASN A 451 -7.65 3.61 8.56
CA ASN A 451 -7.43 5.00 8.93
C ASN A 451 -6.13 5.14 9.75
N GLY A 452 -5.27 6.05 9.29
CA GLY A 452 -3.98 6.41 9.90
C GLY A 452 -4.00 6.72 11.39
N LEU A 453 -5.10 7.28 11.88
CA LEU A 453 -5.24 7.80 13.23
C LEU A 453 -5.82 6.78 14.21
N GLU A 454 -6.70 5.90 13.72
CA GLU A 454 -7.57 5.07 14.57
C GLU A 454 -7.18 3.59 14.53
N ASP A 455 -6.66 3.10 13.41
CA ASP A 455 -6.51 1.66 13.18
C ASP A 455 -5.08 1.14 13.41
N GLY A 456 -4.18 2.01 13.86
CA GLY A 456 -2.79 1.66 14.14
C GLY A 456 -1.95 1.30 12.91
N THR A 457 -2.40 1.63 11.70
CA THR A 457 -1.68 1.44 10.43
C THR A 457 -1.90 2.66 9.54
N ASN A 458 -1.31 2.73 8.35
CA ASN A 458 -1.63 3.79 7.41
C ASN A 458 -3.07 3.68 6.87
N GLY A 459 -3.63 4.82 6.49
CA GLY A 459 -4.84 4.88 5.68
C GLY A 459 -4.66 4.11 4.38
N PHE A 460 -5.62 3.24 4.09
CA PHE A 460 -5.51 2.28 2.99
C PHE A 460 -6.89 1.77 2.59
N PHE A 461 -7.01 1.27 1.36
CA PHE A 461 -8.23 0.68 0.82
C PHE A 461 -7.91 -0.63 0.11
N VAL A 462 -8.78 -1.63 0.28
CA VAL A 462 -8.69 -2.91 -0.45
C VAL A 462 -10.08 -3.35 -0.89
N ALA A 463 -10.18 -3.77 -2.15
CA ALA A 463 -11.32 -4.46 -2.72
C ALA A 463 -10.85 -5.81 -3.31
N TYR A 464 -11.59 -6.88 -3.02
CA TYR A 464 -11.31 -8.21 -3.55
C TYR A 464 -12.47 -8.67 -4.43
N PHE A 465 -12.13 -9.13 -5.64
CA PHE A 465 -13.07 -9.52 -6.67
C PHE A 465 -12.86 -10.96 -7.10
N GLU A 466 -13.96 -11.64 -7.41
CA GLU A 466 -13.96 -12.96 -8.03
C GLU A 466 -14.82 -12.96 -9.30
N ARG A 467 -14.36 -13.67 -10.33
CA ARG A 467 -15.12 -13.89 -11.57
C ARG A 467 -16.31 -14.81 -11.27
N LYS A 468 -17.51 -14.39 -11.66
CA LYS A 468 -18.74 -15.17 -11.62
C LYS A 468 -18.61 -16.34 -12.61
N GLY A 469 -18.90 -17.56 -12.16
CA GLY A 469 -19.06 -18.71 -13.05
C GLY A 469 -17.96 -19.77 -13.00
N GLU A 470 -16.94 -19.63 -12.16
CA GLU A 470 -16.08 -20.77 -11.80
C GLU A 470 -16.43 -21.27 -10.41
N VAL A 471 -17.49 -22.06 -10.36
CA VAL A 471 -17.59 -23.10 -9.35
C VAL A 471 -16.30 -23.91 -9.49
N HIS A 472 -15.58 -24.16 -8.40
CA HIS A 472 -14.60 -25.25 -8.36
C HIS A 472 -15.19 -26.45 -9.09
N GLY A 473 -14.35 -27.26 -9.73
CA GLY A 473 -14.75 -28.60 -10.08
C GLY A 473 -15.33 -29.30 -8.85
N GLN A 474 -16.64 -29.23 -8.66
CA GLN A 474 -17.41 -30.44 -8.59
C GLN A 474 -17.02 -31.16 -9.86
N GLU A 475 -16.06 -32.08 -9.73
CA GLU A 475 -16.15 -33.31 -10.48
C GLU A 475 -17.64 -33.62 -10.57
N ALA A 476 -18.18 -33.53 -11.78
CA ALA A 476 -19.43 -34.19 -12.08
C ALA A 476 -19.27 -35.57 -11.45
N SER A 477 -20.08 -35.85 -10.43
CA SER A 477 -20.06 -37.11 -9.73
C SER A 477 -20.40 -38.18 -10.75
N VAL A 478 -19.40 -38.66 -11.48
CA VAL A 478 -19.40 -40.01 -12.02
C VAL A 478 -19.49 -40.83 -10.76
N LYS A 479 -20.70 -41.33 -10.49
CA LYS A 479 -20.98 -42.29 -9.42
C LYS A 479 -20.05 -43.48 -9.62
N ARG A 480 -18.82 -43.42 -9.10
CA ARG A 480 -17.99 -44.59 -8.89
C ARG A 480 -18.74 -45.45 -7.87
N PRO A 481 -19.05 -46.72 -8.17
CA PRO A 481 -19.68 -47.58 -7.19
C PRO A 481 -18.77 -47.65 -5.97
N ARG A 482 -19.29 -47.30 -4.78
CA ARG A 482 -18.60 -47.53 -3.52
C ARG A 482 -18.22 -49.02 -3.46
N GLU A 483 -16.92 -49.32 -3.58
CA GLU A 483 -16.44 -50.64 -3.23
C GLU A 483 -16.70 -50.86 -1.74
N LYS A 484 -17.48 -51.90 -1.46
CA LYS A 484 -17.80 -52.29 -0.09
C LYS A 484 -16.54 -52.77 0.59
N THR A 485 -16.26 -52.27 1.78
CA THR A 485 -15.19 -52.79 2.64
C THR A 485 -15.39 -54.28 2.88
N GLN A 486 -14.30 -55.02 3.12
CA GLN A 486 -14.33 -56.47 3.31
C GLN A 486 -15.33 -56.89 4.40
N ALA A 487 -15.40 -56.13 5.49
CA ALA A 487 -16.38 -56.31 6.56
C ALA A 487 -17.85 -56.17 6.09
N GLN A 488 -18.13 -55.29 5.12
CA GLN A 488 -19.46 -55.14 4.52
C GLN A 488 -19.79 -56.26 3.51
N LYS A 489 -18.78 -56.80 2.80
CA LYS A 489 -18.93 -57.98 1.93
C LYS A 489 -19.23 -59.23 2.76
N ASP A 490 -18.55 -59.42 3.89
CA ASP A 490 -18.73 -60.56 4.79
C ASP A 490 -20.09 -60.53 5.51
N ARG A 491 -20.55 -59.34 5.93
CA ARG A 491 -21.89 -59.16 6.51
C ARG A 491 -23.00 -59.49 5.50
N LYS A 492 -22.80 -59.19 4.21
CA LYS A 492 -23.77 -59.50 3.15
C LYS A 492 -23.75 -60.99 2.79
N LYS A 493 -22.59 -61.66 2.83
CA LYS A 493 -22.45 -63.12 2.65
C LYS A 493 -23.13 -63.90 3.77
N ARG A 494 -22.93 -63.50 5.04
CA ARG A 494 -23.63 -64.07 6.21
C ARG A 494 -25.16 -63.91 6.13
N LYS A 495 -25.66 -62.76 5.69
CA LYS A 495 -27.11 -62.55 5.49
C LYS A 495 -27.69 -63.38 4.34
N ARG A 496 -26.89 -63.73 3.32
CA ARG A 496 -27.33 -64.49 2.16
C ARG A 496 -27.37 -66.00 2.45
N ASN A 497 -26.39 -66.52 3.19
CA ASN A 497 -26.43 -67.92 3.68
C ASN A 497 -27.60 -68.14 4.64
N LYS A 498 -27.84 -67.20 5.58
CA LYS A 498 -28.97 -67.30 6.52
C LYS A 498 -30.35 -67.27 5.84
N LYS A 499 -30.43 -66.72 4.62
CA LYS A 499 -31.66 -66.69 3.81
C LYS A 499 -31.79 -67.93 2.91
N ALA A 500 -30.68 -68.56 2.53
CA ALA A 500 -30.67 -69.83 1.81
C ALA A 500 -31.02 -71.00 2.73
N ASP A 501 -30.52 -71.00 3.96
CA ASP A 501 -30.85 -72.03 4.97
C ASP A 501 -32.34 -71.99 5.36
N ASN A 502 -32.96 -70.80 5.40
CA ASN A 502 -34.40 -70.66 5.66
C ASN A 502 -35.30 -71.06 4.49
N VAL A 503 -34.77 -71.13 3.26
CA VAL A 503 -35.54 -71.58 2.08
C VAL A 503 -35.39 -73.08 1.87
N ALA A 504 -34.26 -73.67 2.26
CA ALA A 504 -34.06 -75.11 2.24
C ALA A 504 -34.86 -75.87 3.31
N ALA A 505 -35.29 -75.21 4.40
CA ALA A 505 -36.08 -75.82 5.47
C ALA A 505 -37.61 -75.76 5.26
N GLY A 506 -38.10 -75.13 4.18
CA GLY A 506 -39.52 -74.79 4.00
C GLY A 506 -40.30 -75.61 2.95
N GLY A 507 -39.74 -76.69 2.40
CA GLY A 507 -40.39 -77.46 1.33
C GLY A 507 -40.46 -78.94 1.62
N GLY A 508 -41.46 -79.37 2.40
CA GLY A 508 -41.70 -80.78 2.70
C GLY A 508 -43.09 -81.06 3.28
N GLY A 509 -44.08 -81.28 2.41
CA GLY A 509 -45.02 -82.41 2.52
C GLY A 509 -46.41 -82.21 3.17
N GLN A 510 -47.37 -82.95 2.57
CA GLN A 510 -48.75 -83.34 2.97
C GLN A 510 -49.85 -82.32 2.67
N VAL A 511 -50.86 -82.53 1.80
CA VAL A 511 -51.72 -83.69 1.41
C VAL A 511 -52.56 -84.27 2.55
N ALA A 512 -53.84 -83.84 2.61
CA ALA A 512 -55.07 -84.54 3.05
C ALA A 512 -56.24 -83.55 2.78
N ALA A 513 -57.23 -83.83 1.92
CA ALA A 513 -58.42 -84.67 2.13
C ALA A 513 -59.33 -84.15 3.27
N ASP A 514 -60.51 -83.61 2.92
CA ASP A 514 -61.84 -84.14 3.33
C ASP A 514 -62.98 -83.12 3.11
N ASP A 515 -63.98 -83.62 2.38
CA ASP A 515 -65.44 -83.61 2.59
C ASP A 515 -66.30 -82.35 2.80
N ASP A 516 -67.44 -82.39 2.08
CA ASP A 516 -68.83 -81.92 2.35
C ASP A 516 -69.04 -80.62 3.16
N GLU A 517 -69.82 -79.64 2.70
CA GLU A 517 -71.22 -79.69 2.23
C GLU A 517 -71.60 -78.39 1.50
#